data_AF-A0A5K1HYT3-F1
#
_entry.id   AF-A0A5K1HYT3-F1
#
_cell.length_a   1.000
_cell.length_b   1.000
_cell.length_c   1.000
_cell.angle_alpha   90.00
_cell.angle_beta   90.00
_cell.angle_gamma   90.00
#
_symmetry.space_group_name_H-M   'P 1'
#
loop_
_entity.id
_entity.type
_entity.pdbx_description
1 polymer ?
#
loop_
_entity_poly.entity_id
_entity_poly.type
_entity_poly.pdbx_seq_one_letter_code
_entity_poly.pdbx_strand_id
1 'polypeptide(L)'
;MSATDGLTRGMEVIDTGAPLSVPVGGATLGRIFNVLGEPVDNLGPVDTRTTSPIHRPAPAFTQLDTKLSIFETGIKVVDLLAPYRRGGKIGLFGGAGVGKTVLIMELINNIAKAHGGVSVFGGVGERTREGNDLYMEMKESG
;
A
#
# COMPACT_ATOMS: atom_id res chain seq x y z
N MET A 1 16.73 2.19 -9.87
CA MET A 1 16.64 1.40 -8.62
C MET A 1 16.61 -0.08 -8.97
N SER A 2 17.71 -0.59 -9.50
CA SER A 2 17.83 -1.93 -10.06
C SER A 2 19.27 -2.42 -9.84
N ALA A 3 19.60 -3.62 -10.34
CA ALA A 3 20.99 -4.05 -10.42
C ALA A 3 21.84 -2.98 -11.13
N THR A 4 23.07 -2.81 -10.64
CA THR A 4 24.05 -1.84 -11.18
C THR A 4 25.08 -2.52 -12.10
N ASP A 5 24.87 -3.81 -12.37
CA ASP A 5 25.70 -4.58 -13.29
C ASP A 5 25.65 -3.99 -14.70
N GLY A 6 26.81 -3.86 -15.33
CA GLY A 6 26.94 -3.27 -16.67
C GLY A 6 27.05 -1.74 -16.71
N LEU A 7 26.94 -1.04 -15.58
CA LEU A 7 27.22 0.40 -15.51
C LEU A 7 28.72 0.68 -15.57
N THR A 8 29.10 1.73 -16.29
CA THR A 8 30.49 2.16 -16.46
C THR A 8 30.66 3.63 -16.08
N ARG A 9 31.87 4.01 -15.67
CA ARG A 9 32.20 5.41 -15.38
C ARG A 9 32.11 6.23 -16.66
N GLY A 10 31.48 7.40 -16.58
CA GLY A 10 31.27 8.30 -17.73
C GLY A 10 30.03 7.98 -18.56
N MET A 11 29.21 7.00 -18.15
CA MET A 11 27.89 6.77 -18.76
C MET A 11 27.01 8.01 -18.62
N GLU A 12 26.28 8.35 -19.68
CA GLU A 12 25.36 9.48 -19.71
C GLU A 12 24.21 9.27 -18.72
N VAL A 13 23.82 10.35 -18.03
CA VAL A 13 22.71 10.36 -17.08
C VAL A 13 21.78 11.51 -17.43
N ILE A 14 20.49 11.21 -17.48
CA ILE A 14 19.44 12.19 -17.76
C ILE A 14 18.76 12.54 -16.43
N ASP A 15 18.77 13.83 -16.07
CA ASP A 15 17.97 14.36 -14.98
C ASP A 15 16.53 14.56 -15.46
N THR A 16 15.57 13.95 -14.76
CA THR A 16 14.14 14.10 -15.04
C THR A 16 13.59 15.45 -14.55
N GLY A 17 14.35 16.20 -13.75
CA GLY A 17 13.96 17.52 -13.22
C GLY A 17 12.85 17.48 -12.17
N ALA A 18 12.41 16.28 -11.78
CA ALA A 18 11.31 16.06 -10.87
C ALA A 18 11.52 14.79 -10.03
N PRO A 19 10.93 14.70 -8.83
CA PRO A 19 10.94 13.48 -8.04
C PRO A 19 10.28 12.31 -8.78
N LEU A 20 10.63 11.09 -8.37
CA LEU A 20 9.95 9.88 -8.81
C LEU A 20 8.43 10.01 -8.58
N SER A 21 7.65 9.78 -9.64
CA SER A 21 6.20 9.92 -9.65
C SER A 21 5.56 8.61 -10.10
N VAL A 22 4.49 8.22 -9.44
CA VAL A 22 3.80 6.93 -9.67
C VAL A 22 2.34 7.18 -10.09
N PRO A 23 1.71 6.26 -10.86
CA PRO A 23 0.31 6.38 -11.21
C PRO A 23 -0.58 6.31 -9.96
N VAL A 24 -1.66 7.08 -9.97
CA VAL A 24 -2.65 7.13 -8.88
C VAL A 24 -4.08 7.17 -9.43
N GLY A 25 -5.05 6.79 -8.60
CA GLY A 25 -6.47 6.86 -8.92
C GLY A 25 -7.12 5.49 -9.12
N GLY A 26 -8.37 5.48 -9.59
CA GLY A 26 -9.14 4.23 -9.71
C GLY A 26 -8.51 3.17 -10.62
N ALA A 27 -7.72 3.59 -11.61
CA ALA A 27 -7.04 2.68 -12.54
C ALA A 27 -5.97 1.80 -11.88
N THR A 28 -5.49 2.17 -10.68
CA THR A 28 -4.47 1.40 -9.95
C THR A 28 -5.07 0.31 -9.06
N LEU A 29 -6.39 0.26 -8.90
CA LEU A 29 -7.05 -0.72 -8.05
C LEU A 29 -6.90 -2.14 -8.61
N GLY A 30 -6.55 -3.09 -7.74
CA GLY A 30 -6.33 -4.50 -8.11
C GLY A 30 -5.06 -4.75 -8.92
N ARG A 31 -4.18 -3.76 -9.08
CA ARG A 31 -2.92 -3.87 -9.83
C ARG A 31 -1.73 -3.99 -8.87
N ILE A 32 -0.67 -4.66 -9.31
CA ILE A 32 0.60 -4.76 -8.56
C ILE A 32 1.64 -3.87 -9.25
N PHE A 33 2.27 -2.98 -8.49
CA PHE A 33 3.30 -2.07 -8.97
C PHE A 33 4.63 -2.28 -8.27
N ASN A 34 5.71 -2.03 -9.00
CA ASN A 34 7.03 -1.86 -8.40
C ASN A 34 7.22 -0.43 -7.84
N VAL A 35 8.38 -0.16 -7.25
CA VAL A 35 8.72 1.14 -6.66
C VAL A 35 8.69 2.30 -7.67
N LEU A 36 8.89 2.01 -8.96
CA LEU A 36 8.87 3.00 -10.04
C LEU A 36 7.45 3.31 -10.53
N GLY A 37 6.43 2.60 -10.04
CA GLY A 37 5.05 2.74 -10.49
C GLY A 37 4.74 1.95 -11.76
N GLU A 38 5.58 0.99 -12.13
CA GLU A 38 5.39 0.13 -13.29
C GLU A 38 4.58 -1.11 -12.90
N PRO A 39 3.57 -1.53 -13.69
CA PRO A 39 2.79 -2.72 -13.39
C PRO A 39 3.64 -3.99 -13.59
N VAL A 40 3.62 -4.89 -12.60
CA VAL A 40 4.37 -6.16 -12.59
C VAL A 40 3.46 -7.39 -12.49
N ASP A 41 2.16 -7.20 -12.66
CA ASP A 41 1.12 -8.24 -12.57
C ASP A 41 0.82 -8.96 -13.90
N ASN A 42 1.49 -8.59 -14.99
CA ASN A 42 1.26 -9.10 -16.35
C ASN A 42 -0.17 -8.89 -16.89
N LEU A 43 -0.93 -7.93 -16.36
CA LEU A 43 -2.30 -7.61 -16.81
C LEU A 43 -2.34 -6.51 -17.88
N GLY A 44 -1.21 -6.24 -18.54
CA GLY A 44 -1.07 -5.17 -19.53
C GLY A 44 -0.86 -3.78 -18.90
N PRO A 45 -0.89 -2.71 -19.71
CA PRO A 45 -0.65 -1.35 -19.21
C PRO A 45 -1.77 -0.86 -18.27
N VAL A 46 -1.44 0.15 -17.46
CA VAL A 46 -2.38 0.89 -16.61
C VAL A 46 -2.53 2.30 -17.20
N ASP A 47 -3.69 2.92 -17.03
CA ASP A 47 -3.84 4.35 -17.33
C ASP A 47 -2.96 5.19 -16.38
N THR A 48 -1.93 5.83 -16.93
CA THR A 48 -0.96 6.64 -16.20
C THR A 48 -1.19 8.15 -16.35
N ARG A 49 -2.37 8.58 -16.82
CA ARG A 49 -2.67 10.02 -17.03
C ARG A 49 -2.57 10.87 -15.75
N THR A 50 -2.87 10.28 -14.60
CA THR A 50 -2.75 10.95 -13.31
C THR A 50 -1.62 10.31 -12.51
N THR A 51 -0.59 11.09 -12.20
CA THR A 51 0.55 10.66 -11.39
C THR A 51 0.72 11.57 -10.17
N SER A 52 1.40 11.06 -9.14
CA SER A 52 1.77 11.83 -7.96
C SER A 52 3.22 11.55 -7.57
N PRO A 53 3.99 12.57 -7.13
CA PRO A 53 5.33 12.35 -6.61
C PRO A 53 5.28 11.55 -5.31
N ILE A 54 6.25 10.63 -5.12
CA ILE A 54 6.35 9.84 -3.89
C ILE A 54 6.88 10.68 -2.71
N HIS A 55 7.57 11.77 -3.01
CA HIS A 55 8.05 12.73 -2.02
C HIS A 55 7.11 13.93 -1.98
N ARG A 56 6.43 14.10 -0.84
CA ARG A 56 5.56 15.24 -0.56
C ARG A 56 5.65 15.62 0.93
N PRO A 57 5.47 16.91 1.27
CA PRO A 57 5.42 17.32 2.66
C PRO A 57 4.24 16.65 3.38
N ALA A 58 4.39 16.45 4.68
CA ALA A 58 3.27 16.05 5.52
C ALA A 58 2.18 17.13 5.53
N PRO A 59 0.90 16.78 5.80
CA PRO A 59 -0.16 17.76 5.97
C PRO A 59 0.19 18.82 7.02
N ALA A 60 -0.22 20.06 6.78
CA ALA A 60 0.02 21.15 7.72
C ALA A 60 -0.78 20.95 9.02
N PHE A 61 -0.32 21.52 10.13
CA PHE A 61 -1.01 21.43 11.42
C PHE A 61 -2.49 21.85 11.35
N THR A 62 -2.79 22.89 10.57
CA THR A 62 -4.16 23.42 10.35
C THR A 62 -5.08 22.48 9.56
N GLN A 63 -4.52 21.47 8.90
CA GLN A 63 -5.27 20.46 8.13
C GLN A 63 -5.52 19.18 8.93
N LEU A 64 -4.97 19.07 10.15
CA LEU A 64 -5.14 17.88 10.98
C LEU A 64 -6.52 17.88 11.64
N ASP A 65 -7.23 16.75 11.53
CA ASP A 65 -8.50 16.56 12.23
C ASP A 65 -8.24 16.25 13.71
N THR A 66 -8.81 17.07 14.60
CA THR A 66 -8.71 16.92 16.05
C THR A 66 -9.82 16.04 16.61
N LYS A 67 -10.85 15.72 15.82
CA LYS A 67 -11.95 14.86 16.27
C LYS A 67 -11.48 13.43 16.45
N LEU A 68 -11.70 12.91 17.66
CA LEU A 68 -11.54 11.49 17.92
C LEU A 68 -12.73 10.75 17.30
N SER A 69 -12.43 9.93 16.29
CA SER A 69 -13.39 9.01 15.69
C SER A 69 -12.82 7.60 15.70
N ILE A 70 -13.62 6.65 16.14
CA ILE A 70 -13.28 5.23 16.15
C ILE A 70 -13.43 4.70 14.73
N PHE A 71 -12.51 3.82 14.36
CA PHE A 71 -12.55 3.05 13.13
C PHE A 71 -12.95 1.62 13.49
N GLU A 72 -14.21 1.29 13.25
CA GLU A 72 -14.77 -0.04 13.53
C GLU A 72 -14.23 -1.05 12.53
N THR A 73 -13.52 -2.05 13.04
CA THR A 73 -12.81 -3.06 12.24
C THR A 73 -13.65 -4.32 11.98
N GLY A 74 -14.70 -4.55 12.77
CA GLY A 74 -15.48 -5.79 12.76
C GLY A 74 -14.81 -6.92 13.55
N ILE A 75 -13.62 -6.68 14.13
CA ILE A 75 -12.85 -7.67 14.86
C ILE A 75 -13.06 -7.44 16.35
N LYS A 76 -13.85 -8.30 16.98
CA LYS A 76 -14.30 -8.14 18.39
C LYS A 76 -13.17 -7.78 19.36
N VAL A 77 -12.03 -8.47 19.30
CA VAL A 77 -10.92 -8.23 20.23
C VAL A 77 -10.26 -6.86 20.00
N VAL A 78 -10.19 -6.42 18.73
CA VAL A 78 -9.64 -5.11 18.36
C VAL A 78 -10.61 -4.02 18.78
N ASP A 79 -11.87 -4.12 18.36
CA ASP A 79 -12.88 -3.09 18.62
C ASP A 79 -13.19 -2.92 20.12
N LEU A 80 -13.06 -4.00 20.92
CA LEU A 80 -13.31 -3.96 22.36
C LEU A 80 -12.10 -3.52 23.18
N LEU A 81 -10.91 -4.10 22.93
CA LEU A 81 -9.74 -3.93 23.81
C LEU A 81 -8.74 -2.89 23.30
N ALA A 82 -8.64 -2.71 21.98
CA ALA A 82 -7.66 -1.83 21.35
C ALA A 82 -8.25 -1.13 20.11
N PRO A 83 -9.31 -0.32 20.27
CA PRO A 83 -10.05 0.25 19.15
C PRO A 83 -9.15 1.15 18.30
N TYR A 84 -9.31 1.03 16.99
CA TYR A 84 -8.53 1.82 16.05
C TYR A 84 -9.10 3.23 15.92
N ARG A 85 -8.22 4.23 15.77
CA ARG A 85 -8.61 5.61 15.50
C ARG A 85 -8.60 5.86 14.00
N ARG A 86 -9.63 6.51 13.46
CA ARG A 86 -9.65 6.95 12.06
C ARG A 86 -8.52 7.96 11.80
N GLY A 87 -7.73 7.72 10.74
CA GLY A 87 -6.52 8.50 10.44
C GLY A 87 -5.35 8.24 11.41
N GLY A 88 -5.48 7.27 12.31
CA GLY A 88 -4.43 6.84 13.22
C GLY A 88 -3.39 5.95 12.54
N LYS A 89 -2.28 5.70 13.26
CA LYS A 89 -1.25 4.72 12.91
C LYS A 89 -1.36 3.54 13.86
N ILE A 90 -1.33 2.33 13.31
CA ILE A 90 -1.50 1.09 14.07
C ILE A 90 -0.27 0.21 13.85
N GLY A 91 0.23 -0.39 14.92
CA GLY A 91 1.30 -1.39 14.85
C GLY A 91 0.76 -2.79 15.12
N LEU A 92 1.04 -3.73 14.21
CA LEU A 92 0.75 -5.15 14.39
C LEU A 92 2.04 -5.88 14.77
N PHE A 93 2.26 -6.06 16.07
CA PHE A 93 3.46 -6.70 16.59
C PHE A 93 3.24 -8.21 16.76
N GLY A 94 4.14 -9.02 16.21
CA GLY A 94 4.06 -10.48 16.35
C GLY A 94 5.14 -11.23 15.57
N GLY A 95 5.38 -12.49 15.94
CA GLY A 95 6.36 -13.37 15.31
C GLY A 95 5.94 -13.89 13.93
N ALA A 96 6.70 -14.84 13.40
CA ALA A 96 6.30 -15.59 12.22
C ALA A 96 5.14 -16.53 12.54
N GLY A 97 4.20 -16.72 11.61
CA GLY A 97 3.10 -17.69 11.77
C GLY A 97 1.97 -17.30 12.73
N VAL A 98 2.00 -16.11 13.34
CA VAL A 98 0.96 -15.66 14.28
C VAL A 98 -0.30 -15.09 13.60
N GLY A 99 -0.41 -15.19 12.27
CA GLY A 99 -1.59 -14.72 11.53
C GLY A 99 -1.63 -13.21 11.22
N LYS A 100 -0.49 -12.50 11.22
CA LYS A 100 -0.44 -11.06 10.89
C LYS A 100 -1.04 -10.75 9.51
N THR A 101 -0.65 -11.51 8.49
CA THR A 101 -1.15 -11.35 7.12
C THR A 101 -2.64 -11.61 7.05
N VAL A 102 -3.12 -12.68 7.71
CA VAL A 102 -4.56 -13.01 7.81
C VAL A 102 -5.35 -11.86 8.43
N LEU A 103 -4.83 -11.25 9.50
CA LEU A 103 -5.46 -10.09 10.12
C LEU A 103 -5.52 -8.88 9.18
N ILE A 104 -4.45 -8.63 8.41
CA ILE A 104 -4.41 -7.54 7.43
C ILE A 104 -5.45 -7.78 6.32
N MET A 105 -5.56 -9.00 5.80
CA MET A 105 -6.55 -9.34 4.78
C MET A 105 -7.97 -9.17 5.29
N GLU A 106 -8.25 -9.59 6.52
CA GLU A 106 -9.56 -9.42 7.12
C GLU A 106 -9.91 -7.94 7.35
N LEU A 107 -8.93 -7.13 7.76
CA LEU A 107 -9.11 -5.68 7.82
C LEU A 107 -9.46 -5.09 6.45
N ILE A 108 -8.74 -5.48 5.38
CA ILE A 108 -9.01 -5.01 4.01
C ILE A 108 -10.43 -5.40 3.57
N ASN A 109 -10.82 -6.65 3.81
CA ASN A 109 -12.14 -7.19 3.51
C ASN A 109 -13.26 -6.41 4.22
N ASN A 110 -13.12 -6.18 5.54
CA ASN A 110 -14.14 -5.46 6.31
C ASN A 110 -14.23 -3.98 5.91
N ILE A 111 -13.12 -3.35 5.54
CA ILE A 111 -13.11 -1.97 5.01
C ILE A 111 -13.84 -1.87 3.69
N ALA A 112 -13.57 -2.79 2.76
CA ALA A 112 -14.20 -2.80 1.45
C ALA A 112 -15.71 -3.02 1.57
N LYS A 113 -16.15 -3.95 2.43
CA LYS A 113 -17.57 -4.29 2.62
C LYS A 113 -18.37 -3.27 3.43
N ALA A 114 -17.83 -2.77 4.54
CA ALA A 114 -18.59 -1.94 5.48
C ALA A 114 -18.44 -0.43 5.26
N HIS A 115 -17.29 0.03 4.76
CA HIS A 115 -16.96 1.46 4.71
C HIS A 115 -16.82 2.01 3.29
N GLY A 116 -16.97 1.17 2.25
CA GLY A 116 -16.76 1.56 0.85
C GLY A 116 -15.36 2.12 0.58
N GLY A 117 -14.40 1.78 1.44
CA GLY A 117 -13.03 2.28 1.39
C GLY A 117 -12.18 1.45 0.44
N VAL A 118 -11.09 2.07 -0.05
CA VAL A 118 -10.04 1.37 -0.79
C VAL A 118 -8.86 1.10 0.13
N SER A 119 -8.17 -0.01 -0.12
CA SER A 119 -6.99 -0.42 0.62
C SER A 119 -5.76 -0.44 -0.29
N VAL A 120 -4.61 -0.08 0.26
CA VAL A 120 -3.31 -0.15 -0.42
C VAL A 120 -2.35 -0.95 0.46
N PHE A 121 -1.75 -2.00 -0.09
CA PHE A 121 -0.75 -2.80 0.58
C PHE A 121 0.65 -2.45 0.09
N GLY A 122 1.52 -1.99 0.99
CA GLY A 122 2.93 -1.70 0.71
C GLY A 122 3.83 -2.80 1.25
N GLY A 123 4.18 -3.78 0.42
CA GLY A 123 5.10 -4.86 0.80
C GLY A 123 6.56 -4.39 0.81
N VAL A 124 7.07 -3.97 1.96
CA VAL A 124 8.45 -3.46 2.11
C VAL A 124 9.35 -4.53 2.68
N GLY A 125 10.26 -5.08 1.87
CA GLY A 125 11.23 -6.09 2.31
C GLY A 125 10.61 -7.45 2.66
N GLU A 126 9.34 -7.64 2.32
CA GLU A 126 8.63 -8.92 2.49
C GLU A 126 9.11 -9.97 1.48
N ARG A 127 8.88 -11.24 1.79
CA ARG A 127 9.21 -12.33 0.87
C ARG A 127 8.25 -12.31 -0.33
N THR A 128 8.77 -12.49 -1.53
CA THR A 128 7.96 -12.60 -2.77
C THR A 128 6.89 -13.68 -2.66
N ARG A 129 7.18 -14.81 -2.00
CA ARG A 129 6.19 -15.87 -1.74
C ARG A 129 5.00 -15.33 -0.94
N GLU A 130 5.25 -14.61 0.14
CA GLU A 130 4.19 -14.06 1.01
C GLU A 130 3.35 -13.01 0.27
N GLY A 131 3.99 -12.21 -0.60
CA GLY A 131 3.28 -11.28 -1.48
C GLY A 131 2.41 -11.97 -2.55
N ASN A 132 2.89 -13.08 -3.11
CA ASN A 132 2.10 -13.89 -4.06
C ASN A 132 0.92 -14.57 -3.38
N ASP A 133 1.13 -15.16 -2.20
CA ASP A 133 0.08 -15.81 -1.42
C ASP A 133 -1.04 -14.80 -1.08
N LEU A 134 -0.65 -13.60 -0.61
CA LEU A 134 -1.57 -12.48 -0.37
C LEU A 134 -2.38 -12.10 -1.62
N TYR A 135 -1.73 -12.01 -2.78
CA TYR A 135 -2.40 -11.64 -4.02
C TYR A 135 -3.41 -12.70 -4.48
N MET A 136 -3.05 -13.99 -4.38
CA MET A 136 -3.96 -15.09 -4.72
C MET A 136 -5.15 -15.13 -3.76
N GLU A 137 -4.91 -14.99 -2.46
CA GLU A 137 -5.97 -14.99 -1.44
C GLU A 137 -6.95 -13.82 -1.62
N MET A 138 -6.44 -12.64 -1.99
CA MET A 138 -7.29 -11.50 -2.36
C MET A 138 -8.15 -11.81 -3.59
N LYS A 139 -7.58 -12.41 -4.64
CA LYS A 139 -8.34 -12.79 -5.85
C LYS A 139 -9.43 -13.82 -5.58
N GLU A 140 -9.19 -14.76 -4.67
CA GLU A 140 -10.15 -15.79 -4.29
C GLU A 140 -11.27 -15.23 -3.40
N SER A 141 -10.95 -14.23 -2.57
CA SER A 141 -11.88 -13.65 -1.59
C SER A 141 -12.88 -12.64 -2.17
N GLY A 142 -12.67 -12.19 -3.42
CA GLY A 142 -13.55 -11.27 -4.15
C GLY A 142 -13.14 -9.81 -4.03
#